data_AF-A0A383BZ22-F1
#
_entry.id   AF-A0A383BZ22-F1
#
_cell.length_a   1.000
_cell.length_b   1.000
_cell.length_c   1.000
_cell.angle_alpha   90.00
_cell.angle_beta   90.00
_cell.angle_gamma   90.00
#
_symmetry.space_group_name_H-M   'P 1'
#
loop_
_entity.id
_entity.type
_entity.pdbx_description
1 polymer ?
#
loop_
_entity_poly.entity_id
_entity_poly.type
_entity_poly.pdbx_seq_one_letter_code
_entity_poly.pdbx_strand_id
1 'polypeptide(L)'
;MQVTKQNLVLIPGLVCDDQVWRHQAEFLSDIAEIIIPPVVKSPTIFGLAEEVLAISPETFAVAGFSMGGYVAMEMYRQAPERISRL
;
A
#
# COMPACT_ATOMS: atom_id res chain seq x y z
N MET A 1 -15.18 20.56 11.40
CA MET A 1 -13.98 19.82 11.86
C MET A 1 -13.37 19.18 10.64
N GLN A 2 -12.09 19.42 10.37
CA GLN A 2 -11.42 18.81 9.23
C GLN A 2 -11.19 17.34 9.60
N VAL A 3 -11.93 16.43 8.98
CA VAL A 3 -11.71 14.99 9.16
C VAL A 3 -10.39 14.67 8.46
N THR A 4 -9.38 14.29 9.23
CA THR A 4 -8.12 13.80 8.68
C THR A 4 -8.41 12.49 7.96
N LYS A 5 -8.24 12.47 6.64
CA LYS A 5 -8.40 11.25 5.84
C LYS A 5 -7.32 10.23 6.19
N GLN A 6 -7.68 8.95 6.10
CA GLN A 6 -6.77 7.83 6.34
C GLN A 6 -5.77 7.73 5.19
N ASN A 7 -4.46 7.67 5.48
CA ASN A 7 -3.49 7.24 4.48
C ASN A 7 -3.73 5.76 4.14
N LEU A 8 -3.94 5.43 2.87
CA LEU A 8 -4.21 4.07 2.38
C LEU A 8 -3.24 3.73 1.25
N VAL A 9 -2.41 2.72 1.47
CA VAL A 9 -1.48 2.19 0.46
C VAL A 9 -2.08 0.93 -0.15
N LEU A 10 -2.27 0.93 -1.47
CA LEU A 10 -2.88 -0.17 -2.21
C LEU A 10 -1.82 -0.84 -3.10
N ILE A 11 -1.42 -2.08 -2.79
CA ILE A 11 -0.32 -2.77 -3.46
C ILE A 11 -0.86 -3.64 -4.60
N PRO A 12 -0.50 -3.37 -5.87
CA PRO A 12 -0.87 -4.22 -7.01
C PRO A 12 -0.30 -5.65 -6.92
N GLY A 13 -0.92 -6.56 -7.67
CA GLY A 13 -0.39 -7.90 -7.88
C GLY A 13 0.77 -7.95 -8.88
N LEU A 14 1.37 -9.14 -9.03
CA LEU A 14 2.38 -9.36 -10.07
C LEU A 14 1.78 -9.10 -11.46
N VAL A 15 2.56 -8.51 -12.37
CA VAL A 15 2.15 -8.11 -13.73
C VAL A 15 0.91 -7.19 -13.80
N CYS A 16 0.57 -6.52 -12.69
CA CYS A 16 -0.43 -5.47 -12.64
C CYS A 16 0.23 -4.10 -12.44
N ASP A 17 -0.50 -3.05 -12.79
CA ASP A 17 -0.20 -1.66 -12.48
C ASP A 17 -1.28 -1.07 -11.56
N ASP A 18 -1.37 0.25 -11.49
CA ASP A 18 -2.32 0.97 -10.66
C ASP A 18 -3.79 0.80 -11.11
N GLN A 19 -4.04 0.38 -12.34
CA GLN A 19 -5.41 0.26 -12.89
C GLN A 19 -6.27 -0.72 -12.10
N VAL A 20 -5.68 -1.76 -11.51
CA VAL A 20 -6.44 -2.75 -10.71
C VAL A 20 -7.08 -2.14 -9.47
N TRP A 21 -6.60 -0.98 -9.03
CA TRP A 21 -7.11 -0.26 -7.88
C TRP A 21 -7.93 0.98 -8.25
N ARG A 22 -8.09 1.29 -9.54
CA ARG A 22 -8.77 2.52 -9.99
C ARG A 22 -10.16 2.69 -9.37
N HIS A 23 -10.95 1.62 -9.34
CA HIS A 23 -12.30 1.67 -8.79
C HIS A 23 -12.28 1.98 -7.29
N GLN A 24 -11.49 1.26 -6.51
CA GLN A 24 -11.34 1.51 -5.07
C GLN A 24 -10.80 2.91 -4.81
N ALA A 25 -9.85 3.38 -5.62
CA ALA A 25 -9.28 4.71 -5.50
C ALA A 25 -10.34 5.81 -5.69
N GLU A 26 -11.21 5.66 -6.70
CA GLU A 26 -12.31 6.58 -6.96
C GLU A 26 -13.30 6.62 -5.79
N PHE A 27 -13.77 5.46 -5.35
CA PHE A 27 -14.87 5.35 -4.38
C PHE A 27 -14.44 5.43 -2.90
N LEU A 28 -13.14 5.47 -2.60
CA LEU A 28 -12.61 5.69 -1.24
C LEU A 28 -11.99 7.08 -1.05
N SER A 29 -11.97 7.91 -2.10
CA SER A 29 -11.27 9.20 -2.11
C SER A 29 -11.85 10.24 -1.15
N ASP A 30 -13.09 10.06 -0.69
CA ASP A 30 -13.75 10.90 0.32
C ASP A 30 -13.26 10.61 1.74
N ILE A 31 -12.80 9.38 2.01
CA ILE A 31 -12.37 8.92 3.34
C ILE A 31 -10.87 8.62 3.46
N ALA A 32 -10.15 8.48 2.34
CA ALA A 32 -8.74 8.13 2.33
C ALA A 32 -7.89 8.99 1.37
N GLU A 33 -6.63 9.21 1.76
CA GLU A 33 -5.57 9.67 0.87
C GLU A 33 -4.85 8.44 0.33
N ILE A 34 -4.94 8.22 -0.99
CA ILE A 34 -4.65 6.92 -1.60
C ILE A 34 -3.31 6.96 -2.34
N ILE A 35 -2.49 5.95 -2.08
CA ILE A 35 -1.18 5.76 -2.71
C ILE A 35 -1.15 4.38 -3.34
N ILE A 36 -0.88 4.31 -4.64
CA ILE A 36 -0.70 3.05 -5.37
C ILE A 36 0.75 3.01 -5.86
N PRO A 37 1.68 2.41 -5.11
CA PRO A 37 3.09 2.41 -5.47
C PRO A 37 3.36 1.44 -6.64
N PRO A 38 4.27 1.79 -7.56
CA PRO A 38 4.76 0.83 -8.54
C PRO A 38 5.61 -0.24 -7.86
N VAL A 39 5.33 -1.52 -8.12
CA VAL A 39 5.99 -2.67 -7.47
C VAL A 39 6.88 -3.39 -8.49
N VAL A 40 7.99 -2.75 -8.90
CA VAL A 40 8.73 -3.16 -10.11
C VAL A 40 10.25 -3.25 -10.01
N LYS A 41 10.89 -2.79 -8.91
CA LYS A 41 12.35 -2.65 -8.89
C LYS A 41 13.09 -3.78 -8.17
N SER A 42 12.51 -4.36 -7.12
CA SER A 42 13.15 -5.46 -6.39
C SER A 42 12.75 -6.86 -6.87
N PRO A 43 13.69 -7.83 -6.94
CA PRO A 43 13.39 -9.22 -7.27
C PRO A 43 12.87 -10.05 -6.08
N THR A 44 12.77 -9.46 -4.88
CA THR A 44 12.34 -10.16 -3.67
C THR A 44 11.19 -9.44 -2.97
N ILE A 45 10.31 -10.19 -2.30
CA ILE A 45 9.22 -9.59 -1.51
C ILE A 45 9.78 -8.68 -0.41
N PHE A 46 10.90 -9.05 0.21
CA PHE A 46 11.59 -8.23 1.21
C PHE A 46 11.96 -6.85 0.66
N GLY A 47 12.66 -6.80 -0.48
CA GLY A 47 13.07 -5.52 -1.05
C GLY A 47 11.90 -4.73 -1.67
N LEU A 48 10.87 -5.42 -2.19
CA LEU A 48 9.64 -4.73 -2.61
C LEU A 48 8.96 -4.04 -1.43
N ALA A 49 8.91 -4.69 -0.26
CA ALA A 49 8.39 -4.08 0.96
C ALA A 49 9.22 -2.88 1.43
N GLU A 50 10.56 -2.96 1.39
CA GLU A 50 11.44 -1.83 1.73
C GLU A 50 11.21 -0.63 0.80
N GLU A 51 11.12 -0.87 -0.52
CA GLU A 51 10.87 0.17 -1.51
C GLU A 51 9.53 0.89 -1.28
N VAL A 52 8.48 0.12 -0.98
CA VAL A 52 7.16 0.68 -0.69
C VAL A 52 7.17 1.44 0.64
N LEU A 53 7.79 0.89 1.69
CA LEU A 53 7.89 1.55 3.00
C LEU A 53 8.62 2.88 2.89
N ALA A 54 9.66 2.98 2.06
CA ALA A 54 10.44 4.21 1.89
C ALA A 54 9.64 5.38 1.31
N ILE A 55 8.59 5.11 0.53
CA ILE A 55 7.75 6.15 -0.09
C ILE A 55 6.37 6.30 0.58
N SER A 56 6.04 5.43 1.53
CA SER A 56 4.76 5.46 2.25
C SER A 56 4.79 6.52 3.37
N PRO A 57 3.63 7.06 3.79
CA PRO A 57 3.51 7.99 4.94
C PRO A 57 3.96 7.35 6.25
N GLU A 58 4.32 8.12 7.28
CA GLU A 58 4.82 7.60 8.56
C GLU A 58 3.92 6.49 9.14
N THR A 59 2.60 6.68 9.15
CA THR A 59 1.60 5.67 9.51
C THR A 59 0.49 5.61 8.47
N PHE A 60 0.07 4.39 8.09
CA PHE A 60 -0.92 4.16 7.04
C PHE A 60 -1.68 2.85 7.23
N ALA A 61 -2.79 2.68 6.52
CA ALA A 61 -3.45 1.39 6.32
C ALA A 61 -2.93 0.81 5.00
N VAL A 62 -2.86 -0.50 4.89
CA VAL A 62 -2.37 -1.16 3.66
C VAL A 62 -3.34 -2.25 3.22
N ALA A 63 -3.55 -2.38 1.93
CA ALA A 63 -4.23 -3.52 1.34
C ALA A 63 -3.42 -4.01 0.13
N GLY A 64 -3.36 -5.33 -0.05
CA GLY A 64 -2.60 -5.95 -1.12
C GLY A 64 -3.35 -7.12 -1.73
N PHE A 65 -3.31 -7.23 -3.06
CA PHE A 65 -3.91 -8.35 -3.79
C PHE A 65 -2.82 -9.24 -4.39
N SER A 66 -2.98 -10.57 -4.27
CA SER A 66 -2.03 -11.56 -4.79
C SER A 66 -0.60 -11.31 -4.29
N MET A 67 0.39 -11.09 -5.16
CA MET A 67 1.74 -10.70 -4.76
C MET A 67 1.75 -9.48 -3.83
N GLY A 68 0.87 -8.51 -4.04
CA GLY A 68 0.74 -7.33 -3.19
C GLY A 68 0.34 -7.68 -1.76
N GLY A 69 -0.38 -8.78 -1.54
CA GLY A 69 -0.71 -9.29 -0.21
C GLY A 69 0.53 -9.80 0.54
N TYR A 70 1.45 -10.50 -0.15
CA TYR A 70 2.73 -10.90 0.45
C TYR A 70 3.60 -9.69 0.79
N VAL A 71 3.63 -8.68 -0.09
CA VAL A 71 4.34 -7.42 0.18
C VAL A 71 3.73 -6.72 1.40
N ALA A 72 2.41 -6.61 1.51
CA ALA A 72 1.75 -5.98 2.65
C ALA A 72 2.04 -6.71 3.99
N MET A 73 2.02 -8.04 4.00
CA MET A 73 2.40 -8.84 5.17
C MET A 73 3.89 -8.65 5.53
N GLU A 74 4.77 -8.56 4.54
CA GLU A 74 6.19 -8.33 4.74
C GLU A 74 6.46 -6.90 5.26
N MET A 75 5.72 -5.89 4.77
CA MET A 75 5.76 -4.54 5.33
C MET A 75 5.36 -4.53 6.81
N TYR A 76 4.29 -5.25 7.17
CA TYR A 76 3.88 -5.42 8.57
C TYR A 76 4.96 -6.11 9.41
N ARG A 77 5.67 -7.10 8.83
CA ARG A 77 6.78 -7.78 9.50
C ARG A 77 7.98 -6.86 9.73
N GLN A 78 8.27 -5.96 8.79
CA GLN A 78 9.42 -5.06 8.84
C GLN A 78 9.18 -3.81 9.72
N ALA A 79 7.98 -3.22 9.67
CA ALA A 79 7.65 -1.96 10.35
C ALA A 79 6.20 -1.97 10.88
N PRO A 80 5.85 -2.86 11.83
CA PRO A 80 4.49 -3.01 12.32
C PRO A 80 3.93 -1.72 12.94
N GLU A 81 4.77 -0.88 13.54
CA GLU A 81 4.41 0.42 14.10
C GLU A 81 3.88 1.42 13.07
N ARG A 82 4.20 1.22 11.78
CA ARG A 82 3.73 2.06 10.69
C ARG A 82 2.39 1.61 10.11
N ILE A 83 1.93 0.39 10.41
CA ILE A 83 0.72 -0.19 9.84
C ILE A 83 -0.44 -0.09 10.84
N SER A 84 -1.36 0.83 10.57
CA SER A 84 -2.57 1.03 11.38
C SER A 84 -3.64 -0.05 11.18
N ARG A 85 -3.72 -0.62 9.96
CA ARG A 85 -4.68 -1.66 9.54
C ARG A 85 -4.10 -2.44 8.35
N LEU A 86 -4.42 -3.74 8.28
CA LEU A 86 -4.07 -4.67 7.20
C LEU A 86 -5.30 -5.50 6.82
#